data_AF-A0A9X3PJY4-F1
#
_entry.id   AF-A0A9X3PJY4-F1
#
_cell.length_a   1.000
_cell.length_b   1.000
_cell.length_c   1.000
_cell.angle_alpha   90.00
_cell.angle_beta   90.00
_cell.angle_gamma   90.00
#
_symmetry.space_group_name_H-M   'P 1'
#
loop_
_entity.id
_entity.type
_entity.pdbx_description
1 polymer ?
#
loop_
_entity_poly.entity_id
_entity_poly.type
_entity_poly.pdbx_seq_one_letter_code
_entity_poly.pdbx_strand_id
1 'polypeptide(L)'
;MANANAVQLWTIRFSAALAPVPVVELLDVSRLWGYGLLYPAIAATWATSRWQRRRQLARMRDEPDPAPARARSRFWGNDSEDENGLGVYEAAIEDARDSSVAPFGRAPAGGAPEPPIGTLGAAREPSIGMAVVSVPHQRRDRAMRNLVGSIKNEAIDAELRIQLIQDLVDLGGRDMAMRLSPVARLSNVDVEVRLEVAEHMGRFSVEDAARALEAIAADATVDAKYRLDAACALVDCAAGPAGIALMQLVTDEAVNEYVRHSAAHALRDVHGSAAAMALRHLANAPRISVRLRLICAEQLAEDSVIDAENALWRIVKGVESVMDFHLGIDAAEAMHGISPDVGVEAYSVLASDDCFHWFGRIEAAYRLGRLGLRDGYDLLSDFARADHMDEEYARAALERLFQLEVDSEND
;
A
#
# COMPACT_ATOMS: atom_id res chain seq x y z
N MET A 1 25.97 38.28 -22.20
CA MET A 1 24.98 38.96 -21.35
C MET A 1 23.59 38.66 -21.90
N ALA A 2 22.95 37.63 -21.36
CA ALA A 2 21.50 37.36 -21.36
C ALA A 2 21.29 35.93 -20.80
N ASN A 3 20.22 35.75 -20.02
CA ASN A 3 19.63 34.51 -19.51
C ASN A 3 20.18 33.93 -18.18
N ALA A 4 19.90 34.64 -17.08
CA ALA A 4 19.82 34.09 -15.73
C ALA A 4 18.41 34.24 -15.10
N ASN A 5 17.36 34.53 -15.89
CA ASN A 5 16.03 34.94 -15.37
C ASN A 5 14.87 33.95 -15.63
N ALA A 6 15.13 32.67 -15.90
CA ALA A 6 14.05 31.69 -16.16
C ALA A 6 13.69 30.78 -14.97
N VAL A 7 14.45 30.80 -13.87
CA VAL A 7 14.29 29.82 -12.77
C VAL A 7 13.62 30.40 -11.51
N GLN A 8 13.41 31.72 -11.44
CA GLN A 8 12.79 32.38 -10.26
C GLN A 8 11.28 32.64 -10.38
N LEU A 9 10.62 32.19 -11.45
CA LEU A 9 9.17 32.41 -11.67
C LEU A 9 8.28 31.23 -11.24
N TRP A 10 8.83 30.16 -10.67
CA TRP A 10 8.06 28.97 -10.28
C TRP A 10 7.96 28.72 -8.76
N THR A 11 8.52 29.59 -7.93
CA THR A 11 8.59 29.38 -6.46
C THR A 11 7.74 30.34 -5.63
N ILE A 12 6.91 31.20 -6.25
CA ILE A 12 6.06 32.16 -5.51
C ILE A 12 4.63 32.11 -6.05
N ARG A 13 3.85 31.09 -5.67
CA ARG A 13 2.37 31.10 -5.61
C ARG A 13 1.79 30.01 -4.69
N PHE A 14 2.46 29.70 -3.57
CA PHE A 14 1.90 28.80 -2.54
C PHE A 14 1.84 29.44 -1.14
N SER A 15 1.66 30.77 -1.09
CA SER A 15 1.56 31.50 0.17
C SER A 15 0.55 32.64 0.06
N ALA A 16 -0.73 32.29 -0.12
CA ALA A 16 -1.89 33.14 0.20
C ALA A 16 -3.20 32.38 -0.05
N ALA A 17 -3.65 31.56 0.91
CA ALA A 17 -5.06 31.15 1.03
C ALA A 17 -5.33 30.59 2.44
N LEU A 18 -4.85 31.29 3.47
CA LEU A 18 -5.36 31.14 4.84
C LEU A 18 -5.76 32.55 5.30
N ALA A 19 -6.94 32.97 4.86
CA ALA A 19 -7.66 34.09 5.44
C ALA A 19 -9.10 33.63 5.71
N PRO A 20 -9.70 34.03 6.85
CA PRO A 20 -11.02 33.57 7.24
C PRO A 20 -12.08 34.23 6.36
N VAL A 21 -12.90 33.43 5.69
CA VAL A 21 -14.05 33.92 4.92
C VAL A 21 -15.18 34.27 5.92
N PRO A 22 -15.78 35.46 5.84
CA PRO A 22 -16.93 35.79 6.66
C PRO A 22 -18.14 34.98 6.20
N VAL A 23 -18.85 34.40 7.18
CA VAL A 23 -20.14 33.74 6.98
C VAL A 23 -21.14 34.80 6.51
N VAL A 24 -21.53 34.71 5.24
CA VAL A 24 -22.74 35.35 4.73
C VAL A 24 -23.72 34.22 4.47
N GLU A 25 -24.79 34.21 5.26
CA GLU A 25 -25.95 33.34 5.09
C GLU A 25 -26.59 33.63 3.73
N LEU A 26 -26.47 32.67 2.80
CA LEU A 26 -27.33 32.58 1.64
C LEU A 26 -27.87 31.14 1.56
N LEU A 27 -29.19 31.10 1.39
CA LEU A 27 -30.12 29.98 1.50
C LEU A 27 -29.70 28.70 0.74
N ASP A 28 -29.77 27.58 1.47
CA ASP A 28 -30.21 26.24 1.06
C ASP A 28 -29.53 25.44 -0.08
N VAL A 29 -28.23 25.63 -0.35
CA VAL A 29 -27.46 24.63 -1.13
C VAL A 29 -26.02 24.48 -0.60
N SER A 30 -25.83 23.82 0.56
CA SER A 30 -24.50 23.30 0.94
C SER A 30 -24.51 22.51 2.26
N ARG A 31 -24.81 21.20 2.21
CA ARG A 31 -24.47 20.28 3.32
C ARG A 31 -23.79 18.96 2.87
N LEU A 32 -23.38 18.82 1.61
CA LEU A 32 -23.07 17.50 1.03
C LEU A 32 -21.60 17.20 0.67
N TRP A 33 -20.62 18.09 0.89
CA TRP A 33 -19.25 17.87 0.38
C TRP A 33 -18.09 18.04 1.38
N GLY A 34 -18.35 18.34 2.65
CA GLY A 34 -17.29 18.75 3.59
C GLY A 34 -16.50 17.62 4.25
N TYR A 35 -17.09 16.44 4.48
CA TYR A 35 -16.48 15.40 5.33
C TYR A 35 -16.08 14.12 4.58
N GLY A 36 -16.65 13.87 3.39
CA GLY A 36 -16.33 12.70 2.57
C GLY A 36 -14.96 12.77 1.87
N LEU A 37 -14.37 13.96 1.73
CA LEU A 37 -13.08 14.16 1.05
C LEU A 37 -11.90 14.35 2.00
N LEU A 38 -12.13 14.66 3.28
CA LEU A 38 -11.03 14.93 4.22
C LEU A 38 -10.22 13.67 4.52
N TYR A 39 -10.88 12.52 4.73
CA TYR A 39 -10.20 11.25 4.97
C TYR A 39 -9.52 10.69 3.72
N PRO A 40 -10.17 10.67 2.53
CA PRO A 40 -9.50 10.32 1.28
C PRO A 40 -8.37 11.26 0.91
N ALA A 41 -8.46 12.57 1.20
CA ALA A 41 -7.37 13.51 0.94
C ALA A 41 -6.19 13.28 1.89
N ILE A 42 -6.42 13.00 3.18
CA ILE A 42 -5.35 12.65 4.12
C ILE A 42 -4.72 11.30 3.75
N ALA A 43 -5.54 10.29 3.43
CA ALA A 43 -5.06 8.99 2.96
C ALA A 43 -4.30 9.11 1.63
N ALA A 44 -4.78 9.94 0.69
CA ALA A 44 -4.09 10.24 -0.56
C ALA A 44 -2.80 11.03 -0.31
N THR A 45 -2.74 11.92 0.67
CA THR A 45 -1.51 12.66 1.04
C THR A 45 -0.48 11.72 1.65
N TRP A 46 -0.90 10.77 2.48
CA TRP A 46 -0.02 9.73 3.02
C TRP A 46 0.43 8.72 1.96
N ALA A 47 -0.50 8.23 1.14
CA ALA A 47 -0.22 7.34 0.03
C ALA A 47 0.67 8.00 -1.02
N THR A 48 0.46 9.27 -1.35
CA THR A 48 1.34 10.02 -2.26
C THR A 48 2.69 10.33 -1.64
N SER A 49 2.79 10.58 -0.33
CA SER A 49 4.09 10.76 0.35
C SER A 49 4.88 9.44 0.42
N ARG A 50 4.20 8.31 0.64
CA ARG A 50 4.80 6.98 0.63
C ARG A 50 5.14 6.52 -0.79
N TRP A 51 4.28 6.78 -1.76
CA TRP A 51 4.53 6.53 -3.18
C TRP A 51 5.62 7.44 -3.74
N GLN A 52 5.69 8.72 -3.36
CA GLN A 52 6.80 9.61 -3.73
C GLN A 52 8.12 9.13 -3.14
N ARG A 53 8.12 8.61 -1.90
CA ARG A 53 9.28 7.92 -1.33
C ARG A 53 9.64 6.65 -2.12
N ARG A 54 8.67 5.79 -2.47
CA ARG A 54 8.90 4.61 -3.33
C ARG A 54 9.44 4.98 -4.71
N ARG A 55 8.96 6.06 -5.31
CA ARG A 55 9.41 6.55 -6.63
C ARG A 55 10.79 7.21 -6.58
N GLN A 56 11.13 7.87 -5.47
CA GLN A 56 12.49 8.35 -5.21
C GLN A 56 13.46 7.17 -5.04
N LEU A 57 13.04 6.10 -4.38
CA LEU A 57 13.83 4.88 -4.23
C LEU A 57 13.99 4.11 -5.55
N ALA A 58 12.95 4.05 -6.40
CA ALA A 58 13.06 3.48 -7.74
C ALA A 58 13.99 4.28 -8.65
N ARG A 59 13.97 5.63 -8.58
CA ARG A 59 14.89 6.48 -9.34
C ARG A 59 16.35 6.32 -8.92
N MET A 60 16.61 6.07 -7.63
CA MET A 60 17.95 5.77 -7.14
C MET A 60 18.47 4.38 -7.55
N ARG A 61 17.58 3.47 -8.00
CA ARG A 61 17.94 2.14 -8.54
C ARG A 61 18.41 2.20 -10.00
N ASP A 62 17.95 3.21 -10.75
CA ASP A 62 18.25 3.40 -12.18
C ASP A 62 19.38 4.42 -12.42
N GLU A 63 19.94 5.02 -11.36
CA GLU A 63 21.07 5.93 -11.47
C GLU A 63 22.37 5.14 -11.71
N PRO A 64 23.13 5.40 -12.79
CA PRO A 64 24.44 4.79 -12.97
C PRO A 64 25.37 5.23 -11.83
N ASP A 65 26.12 4.28 -11.28
CA ASP A 65 27.04 4.45 -10.14
C ASP A 65 27.71 5.83 -10.18
N PRO A 66 27.52 6.70 -9.17
CA PRO A 66 28.20 7.97 -9.15
C PRO A 66 29.71 7.71 -9.12
N ALA A 67 30.43 8.30 -10.07
CA ALA A 67 31.88 8.34 -10.07
C ALA A 67 32.38 8.72 -8.65
N PRO A 68 33.42 8.04 -8.12
CA PRO A 68 33.69 8.04 -6.69
C PRO A 68 33.87 9.48 -6.19
N ALA A 69 32.87 9.93 -5.42
CA ALA A 69 32.94 11.16 -4.69
C ALA A 69 34.18 11.09 -3.78
N ARG A 70 35.06 12.09 -3.91
CA ARG A 70 36.28 12.24 -3.11
C ARG A 70 36.01 11.88 -1.65
N ALA A 71 36.73 10.86 -1.19
CA ALA A 71 36.64 10.24 0.12
C ALA A 71 36.50 11.26 1.26
N ARG A 72 35.29 11.35 1.81
CA ARG A 72 35.13 11.60 3.25
C ARG A 72 35.46 10.31 3.97
N SER A 73 36.37 10.40 4.92
CA SER A 73 37.06 9.31 5.60
C SER A 73 36.15 8.16 6.03
N ARG A 74 36.53 6.95 5.61
CA ARG A 74 35.99 5.65 6.01
C ARG A 74 36.03 5.50 7.54
N PHE A 75 34.87 5.46 8.20
CA PHE A 75 34.75 4.95 9.58
C PHE A 75 34.78 3.40 9.63
N TRP A 76 34.60 2.75 8.47
CA TRP A 76 34.31 1.32 8.39
C TRP A 76 35.14 0.54 7.35
N GLY A 77 36.27 1.08 6.87
CA GLY A 77 37.09 0.42 5.85
C GLY A 77 37.92 -0.76 6.38
N ASN A 78 37.89 -1.88 5.65
CA ASN A 78 38.75 -3.05 5.82
C ASN A 78 40.20 -2.73 5.47
N ASP A 79 41.13 -3.09 6.36
CA ASP A 79 42.54 -3.30 6.03
C ASP A 79 42.74 -4.81 5.80
N SER A 80 42.73 -5.22 4.54
CA SER A 80 43.42 -6.44 4.10
C SER A 80 44.63 -5.97 3.31
N GLU A 81 45.80 -6.18 3.89
CA GLU A 81 47.11 -5.92 3.30
C GLU A 81 47.28 -6.79 2.04
N ASP A 82 47.40 -6.15 0.88
CA ASP A 82 47.98 -6.77 -0.32
C ASP A 82 49.51 -6.72 -0.20
N GLU A 83 50.11 -7.82 0.27
CA GLU A 83 51.46 -8.19 -0.11
C GLU A 83 51.46 -8.64 -1.57
N ASN A 84 52.09 -7.86 -2.46
CA ASN A 84 52.71 -8.39 -3.68
C ASN A 84 53.72 -7.39 -4.25
N GLY A 85 54.91 -7.39 -3.64
CA GLY A 85 56.14 -6.86 -4.20
C GLY A 85 57.00 -7.99 -4.75
N LEU A 86 57.23 -7.96 -6.06
CA LEU A 86 58.06 -8.86 -6.87
C LEU A 86 59.47 -9.11 -6.29
N GLY A 87 59.96 -10.36 -6.41
CA GLY A 87 61.37 -10.68 -6.20
C GLY A 87 61.73 -12.17 -6.26
N VAL A 88 61.91 -12.69 -7.48
CA VAL A 88 62.94 -13.66 -7.95
C VAL A 88 63.55 -14.62 -6.90
N TYR A 89 63.38 -15.94 -7.07
CA TYR A 89 64.45 -16.91 -7.37
C TYR A 89 63.84 -18.27 -7.77
N GLU A 90 64.62 -18.98 -8.55
CA GLU A 90 64.30 -20.01 -9.53
C GLU A 90 64.77 -21.40 -9.03
N ALA A 91 64.24 -22.46 -9.66
CA ALA A 91 64.75 -23.84 -9.68
C ALA A 91 64.56 -24.70 -8.41
N ALA A 92 64.23 -26.00 -8.45
CA ALA A 92 63.90 -26.95 -9.50
C ALA A 92 63.49 -28.30 -8.83
N ILE A 93 63.09 -29.28 -9.66
CA ILE A 93 63.07 -30.74 -9.42
C ILE A 93 61.80 -31.24 -8.69
N GLU A 94 60.80 -31.72 -9.42
CA GLU A 94 60.62 -33.10 -9.98
C GLU A 94 60.15 -34.16 -8.96
N ASP A 95 58.92 -34.60 -9.18
CA ASP A 95 58.52 -36.00 -9.42
C ASP A 95 58.17 -36.95 -8.24
N ALA A 96 57.28 -37.89 -8.59
CA ALA A 96 56.75 -39.06 -7.88
C ALA A 96 55.65 -38.81 -6.83
N ARG A 97 54.35 -39.06 -7.10
CA ARG A 97 53.67 -40.40 -7.11
C ARG A 97 54.28 -41.32 -6.03
N ASP A 98 53.57 -41.79 -5.02
CA ASP A 98 52.54 -42.82 -5.12
C ASP A 98 52.11 -43.26 -3.70
N SER A 99 50.85 -43.69 -3.61
CA SER A 99 50.36 -44.83 -2.81
C SER A 99 50.50 -44.92 -1.27
N SER A 100 49.32 -44.88 -0.65
CA SER A 100 48.72 -46.00 0.13
C SER A 100 48.64 -45.92 1.67
N VAL A 101 47.39 -45.89 2.13
CA VAL A 101 46.73 -46.84 3.09
C VAL A 101 47.45 -47.14 4.42
N ALA A 102 46.99 -46.46 5.48
CA ALA A 102 46.35 -46.96 6.74
C ALA A 102 46.99 -48.14 7.55
N PRO A 103 46.50 -48.50 8.77
CA PRO A 103 46.02 -47.73 9.93
C PRO A 103 46.50 -48.30 11.30
N PHE A 104 45.98 -47.71 12.39
CA PHE A 104 45.79 -48.27 13.75
C PHE A 104 46.98 -48.47 14.70
N GLY A 105 46.86 -47.90 15.91
CA GLY A 105 47.08 -48.69 17.13
C GLY A 105 47.73 -47.99 18.33
N ARG A 106 46.89 -47.74 19.34
CA ARG A 106 47.13 -47.90 20.80
C ARG A 106 47.96 -46.84 21.59
N ALA A 107 47.26 -46.24 22.54
CA ALA A 107 47.77 -45.75 23.84
C ALA A 107 48.20 -46.95 24.74
N PRO A 108 48.91 -46.72 25.87
CA PRO A 108 48.17 -46.40 27.11
C PRO A 108 48.90 -45.50 28.15
N ALA A 109 48.05 -44.87 28.99
CA ALA A 109 48.11 -44.66 30.45
C ALA A 109 49.43 -44.38 31.20
N GLY A 110 49.36 -43.36 32.09
CA GLY A 110 49.91 -43.47 33.44
C GLY A 110 50.49 -42.18 34.06
N GLY A 111 49.87 -41.72 35.15
CA GLY A 111 50.60 -41.08 36.26
C GLY A 111 50.39 -39.58 36.49
N ALA A 112 49.45 -39.24 37.37
CA ALA A 112 49.58 -38.09 38.27
C ALA A 112 50.33 -38.55 39.54
N PRO A 113 51.12 -37.69 40.23
CA PRO A 113 50.53 -36.86 41.28
C PRO A 113 51.17 -35.46 41.49
N GLU A 114 50.37 -34.51 42.00
CA GLU A 114 50.80 -33.26 42.68
C GLU A 114 50.92 -33.50 44.22
N PRO A 115 51.33 -32.52 45.06
CA PRO A 115 52.37 -31.47 45.01
C PRO A 115 53.25 -31.52 46.32
N PRO A 116 54.09 -30.49 46.69
CA PRO A 116 53.57 -29.33 47.46
C PRO A 116 54.34 -27.98 47.33
N ILE A 117 53.57 -26.88 47.44
CA ILE A 117 53.75 -25.64 48.25
C ILE A 117 55.18 -25.03 48.43
N GLY A 118 55.33 -23.76 48.00
CA GLY A 118 56.02 -22.74 48.81
C GLY A 118 57.01 -21.77 48.14
N THR A 119 56.51 -20.59 47.74
CA THR A 119 57.11 -19.23 47.90
C THR A 119 58.52 -18.89 47.37
N LEU A 120 58.60 -18.02 46.34
CA LEU A 120 59.07 -16.62 46.40
C LEU A 120 59.37 -16.09 44.98
N GLY A 121 58.97 -14.84 44.73
CA GLY A 121 58.94 -14.22 43.42
C GLY A 121 60.31 -13.99 42.77
N ALA A 122 60.33 -14.10 41.45
CA ALA A 122 61.27 -13.42 40.59
C ALA A 122 60.53 -13.06 39.29
N ALA A 123 60.49 -11.76 39.01
CA ALA A 123 59.96 -11.19 37.80
C ALA A 123 60.61 -11.84 36.57
N ARG A 124 59.80 -12.36 35.65
CA ARG A 124 60.22 -12.61 34.27
C ARG A 124 59.05 -12.31 33.35
N GLU A 125 59.36 -11.44 32.41
CA GLU A 125 58.47 -10.69 31.53
C GLU A 125 57.46 -11.58 30.78
N PRO A 126 56.25 -11.07 30.53
CA PRO A 126 55.26 -11.82 29.76
C PRO A 126 55.71 -11.90 28.31
N SER A 127 55.84 -13.12 27.80
CA SER A 127 55.76 -13.40 26.38
C SER A 127 54.36 -12.99 25.90
N ILE A 128 54.24 -11.73 25.46
CA ILE A 128 53.09 -11.16 24.77
C ILE A 128 53.04 -11.84 23.38
N GLY A 129 52.50 -13.05 23.36
CA GLY A 129 52.12 -13.72 22.12
C GLY A 129 50.88 -13.07 21.52
N MET A 130 51.06 -12.35 20.42
CA MET A 130 50.11 -12.20 19.30
C MET A 130 48.59 -12.17 19.61
N ALA A 131 48.14 -11.30 20.53
CA ALA A 131 46.71 -11.08 20.80
C ALA A 131 46.20 -9.70 20.37
N VAL A 132 46.75 -9.10 19.30
CA VAL A 132 46.57 -7.64 19.06
C VAL A 132 45.71 -7.25 17.84
N VAL A 133 45.31 -8.15 16.93
CA VAL A 133 44.62 -7.69 15.69
C VAL A 133 43.09 -7.96 15.64
N SER A 134 42.51 -8.77 16.54
CA SER A 134 41.07 -9.17 16.44
C SER A 134 40.05 -8.35 17.27
N VAL A 135 40.52 -7.45 18.14
CA VAL A 135 39.68 -6.72 19.12
C VAL A 135 38.73 -5.67 18.49
N PRO A 136 39.11 -4.91 17.44
CA PRO A 136 38.24 -3.88 16.87
C PRO A 136 36.99 -4.46 16.19
N HIS A 137 37.16 -5.56 15.44
CA HIS A 137 36.06 -6.25 14.76
C HIS A 137 35.07 -6.87 15.75
N GLN A 138 35.56 -7.48 16.84
CA GLN A 138 34.68 -8.03 17.88
C GLN A 138 33.87 -6.96 18.62
N ARG A 139 34.48 -5.78 18.90
CA ARG A 139 33.75 -4.65 19.52
C ARG A 139 32.68 -4.09 18.57
N ARG A 140 33.01 -3.96 17.28
CA ARG A 140 32.08 -3.52 16.25
C ARG A 140 30.91 -4.49 16.10
N ASP A 141 31.17 -5.80 15.98
CA ASP A 141 30.11 -6.80 15.89
C ASP A 141 29.23 -6.83 17.15
N ARG A 142 29.82 -6.60 18.33
CA ARG A 142 29.06 -6.47 19.58
C ARG A 142 28.17 -5.23 19.58
N ALA A 143 28.71 -4.06 19.21
CA ALA A 143 27.92 -2.83 19.08
C ALA A 143 26.77 -3.02 18.09
N MET A 144 27.04 -3.68 16.96
CA MET A 144 26.02 -3.92 15.94
C MET A 144 24.93 -4.88 16.43
N ARG A 145 25.29 -5.96 17.11
CA ARG A 145 24.31 -6.85 17.75
C ARG A 145 23.45 -6.10 18.76
N ASN A 146 24.02 -5.16 19.51
CA ASN A 146 23.27 -4.36 20.46
C ASN A 146 22.28 -3.41 19.76
N LEU A 147 22.68 -2.75 18.66
CA LEU A 147 21.79 -1.88 17.88
C LEU A 147 20.63 -2.66 17.25
N VAL A 148 20.90 -3.84 16.69
CA VAL A 148 19.85 -4.76 16.23
C VAL A 148 18.95 -5.22 17.39
N GLY A 149 19.54 -5.42 18.57
CA GLY A 149 18.79 -5.69 19.81
C GLY A 149 17.86 -4.55 20.21
N SER A 150 18.28 -3.29 20.05
CA SER A 150 17.46 -2.11 20.31
C SER A 150 16.23 -2.04 19.39
N ILE A 151 16.37 -2.43 18.12
CA ILE A 151 15.22 -2.49 17.18
C ILE A 151 14.16 -3.50 17.65
N LYS A 152 14.57 -4.57 18.34
CA LYS A 152 13.62 -5.56 18.89
C LYS A 152 13.02 -5.14 20.23
N ASN A 153 13.54 -4.08 20.86
CA ASN A 153 13.14 -3.68 22.19
C ASN A 153 11.89 -2.80 22.13
N GLU A 154 10.73 -3.36 22.50
CA GLU A 154 9.44 -2.63 22.52
C GLU A 154 9.38 -1.51 23.57
N ALA A 155 10.33 -1.44 24.51
CA ALA A 155 10.45 -0.29 25.41
C ALA A 155 10.98 0.97 24.69
N ILE A 156 11.54 0.82 23.48
CA ILE A 156 11.93 1.94 22.62
C ILE A 156 10.77 2.26 21.70
N ASP A 157 10.46 3.55 21.59
CA ASP A 157 9.43 4.07 20.70
C ASP A 157 9.59 3.54 19.25
N ALA A 158 8.46 3.23 18.60
CA ALA A 158 8.46 2.65 17.26
C ALA A 158 9.09 3.57 16.22
N GLU A 159 8.86 4.88 16.27
CA GLU A 159 9.44 5.83 15.32
C GLU A 159 10.97 5.89 15.47
N LEU A 160 11.48 5.86 16.71
CA LEU A 160 12.93 5.80 16.95
C LEU A 160 13.55 4.50 16.44
N ARG A 161 12.83 3.38 16.57
CA ARG A 161 13.29 2.09 16.01
C ARG A 161 13.32 2.11 14.49
N ILE A 162 12.32 2.71 13.86
CA ILE A 162 12.24 2.93 12.41
C ILE A 162 13.39 3.82 11.92
N GLN A 163 13.63 4.96 12.58
CA GLN A 163 14.75 5.84 12.24
C GLN A 163 16.10 5.11 12.37
N LEU A 164 16.26 4.32 13.43
CA LEU A 164 17.47 3.51 13.62
C LEU A 164 17.66 2.48 12.49
N ILE A 165 16.59 1.86 11.99
CA ILE A 165 16.64 0.95 10.83
C ILE A 165 17.17 1.70 9.61
N GLN A 166 16.60 2.87 9.31
CA GLN A 166 16.99 3.71 8.18
C GLN A 166 18.48 4.07 8.27
N ASP A 167 18.92 4.64 9.40
CA ASP A 167 20.30 5.05 9.61
C ASP A 167 21.28 3.88 9.49
N LEU A 168 20.93 2.73 10.05
CA LEU A 168 21.75 1.52 9.99
C LEU A 168 21.89 1.00 8.55
N VAL A 169 20.79 0.95 7.80
CA VAL A 169 20.80 0.49 6.41
C VAL A 169 21.54 1.47 5.51
N ASP A 170 21.35 2.76 5.69
CA ASP A 170 22.01 3.78 4.87
C ASP A 170 23.53 3.83 5.13
N LEU A 171 23.97 3.62 6.38
CA LEU A 171 25.40 3.58 6.73
C LEU A 171 26.08 2.23 6.45
N GLY A 172 25.35 1.13 6.60
CA GLY A 172 25.89 -0.23 6.54
C GLY A 172 25.55 -1.01 5.26
N GLY A 173 24.69 -0.46 4.40
CA GLY A 173 24.29 -1.04 3.13
C GLY A 173 23.72 -2.45 3.25
N ARG A 174 24.06 -3.30 2.27
CA ARG A 174 23.59 -4.68 2.17
C ARG A 174 23.83 -5.51 3.43
N ASP A 175 25.01 -5.39 4.02
CA ASP A 175 25.37 -6.16 5.21
C ASP A 175 24.41 -5.87 6.37
N MET A 176 23.99 -4.61 6.51
CA MET A 176 23.07 -4.24 7.56
C MET A 176 21.64 -4.69 7.29
N ALA A 177 21.17 -4.51 6.06
CA ALA A 177 19.87 -5.01 5.63
C ALA A 177 19.74 -6.52 5.88
N MET A 178 20.77 -7.30 5.55
CA MET A 178 20.76 -8.75 5.77
C MET A 178 20.82 -9.13 7.25
N ARG A 179 21.54 -8.35 8.09
CA ARG A 179 21.55 -8.55 9.55
C ARG A 179 20.20 -8.25 10.20
N LEU A 180 19.39 -7.38 9.61
CA LEU A 180 18.04 -7.07 10.06
C LEU A 180 16.98 -8.06 9.56
N SER A 181 17.30 -8.93 8.58
CA SER A 181 16.36 -9.92 8.03
C SER A 181 15.58 -10.76 9.05
N PRO A 182 16.16 -11.18 10.20
CA PRO A 182 15.38 -11.87 11.22
C PRO A 182 14.28 -10.98 11.82
N VAL A 183 14.52 -9.68 12.00
CA VAL A 183 13.57 -8.73 12.61
C VAL A 183 12.26 -8.68 11.81
N ALA A 184 12.34 -8.62 10.48
CA ALA A 184 11.14 -8.53 9.63
C ALA A 184 10.15 -9.71 9.78
N ARG A 185 10.64 -10.86 10.27
CA ARG A 185 9.87 -12.11 10.39
C ARG A 185 9.46 -12.44 11.83
N LEU A 186 9.89 -11.66 12.82
CA LEU A 186 9.58 -11.92 14.22
C LEU A 186 8.20 -11.37 14.57
N SER A 187 7.25 -12.24 14.89
CA SER A 187 5.88 -11.85 15.25
C SER A 187 5.77 -11.02 16.52
N ASN A 188 6.76 -11.10 17.42
CA ASN A 188 6.84 -10.31 18.64
C ASN A 188 7.54 -8.95 18.45
N VAL A 189 7.74 -8.53 17.22
CA VAL A 189 8.20 -7.17 16.88
C VAL A 189 7.02 -6.44 16.27
N ASP A 190 6.89 -5.17 16.62
CA ASP A 190 5.92 -4.26 16.04
C ASP A 190 5.88 -4.35 14.49
N VAL A 191 4.67 -4.36 13.93
CA VAL A 191 4.48 -4.59 12.50
C VAL A 191 5.03 -3.46 11.63
N GLU A 192 4.98 -2.21 12.09
CA GLU A 192 5.55 -1.08 11.33
C GLU A 192 7.07 -1.24 11.21
N VAL A 193 7.71 -1.62 12.32
CA VAL A 193 9.14 -1.92 12.36
C VAL A 193 9.47 -3.08 11.41
N ARG A 194 8.69 -4.16 11.41
CA ARG A 194 8.90 -5.31 10.51
C ARG A 194 8.77 -4.91 9.05
N LEU A 195 7.75 -4.12 8.72
CA LEU A 195 7.45 -3.65 7.37
C LEU A 195 8.59 -2.75 6.86
N GLU A 196 9.06 -1.82 7.69
CA GLU A 196 10.18 -0.93 7.35
C GLU A 196 11.44 -1.74 7.04
N VAL A 197 11.78 -2.72 7.87
CA VAL A 197 12.92 -3.61 7.61
C VAL A 197 12.75 -4.33 6.27
N ALA A 198 11.57 -4.89 5.99
CA ALA A 198 11.32 -5.60 4.74
C ALA A 198 11.44 -4.69 3.51
N GLU A 199 10.90 -3.46 3.56
CA GLU A 199 11.03 -2.49 2.47
C GLU A 199 12.50 -2.10 2.22
N HIS A 200 13.28 -1.85 3.29
CA HIS A 200 14.71 -1.55 3.19
C HIS A 200 15.53 -2.74 2.67
N MET A 201 15.19 -3.96 3.06
CA MET A 201 15.80 -5.18 2.53
C MET A 201 15.59 -5.32 1.02
N GLY A 202 14.45 -4.86 0.49
CA GLY A 202 14.11 -4.94 -0.93
C GLY A 202 15.13 -4.26 -1.85
N ARG A 203 15.89 -3.28 -1.33
CA ARG A 203 16.98 -2.63 -2.07
C ARG A 203 18.16 -3.56 -2.37
N PHE A 204 18.33 -4.63 -1.60
CA PHE A 204 19.51 -5.50 -1.66
C PHE A 204 19.19 -6.99 -1.87
N SER A 205 18.01 -7.44 -1.44
CA SER A 205 17.51 -8.81 -1.63
C SER A 205 16.00 -8.79 -1.81
N VAL A 206 15.58 -8.78 -3.08
CA VAL A 206 14.17 -8.81 -3.49
C VAL A 206 13.47 -10.05 -2.93
N GLU A 207 14.14 -11.20 -2.97
CA GLU A 207 13.59 -12.48 -2.50
C GLU A 207 13.35 -12.49 -0.99
N ASP A 208 14.31 -12.02 -0.18
CA ASP A 208 14.13 -12.01 1.27
C ASP A 208 13.12 -10.96 1.73
N ALA A 209 13.06 -9.82 1.04
CA ALA A 209 12.02 -8.83 1.25
C ALA A 209 10.63 -9.39 0.93
N ALA A 210 10.48 -10.05 -0.21
CA ALA A 210 9.22 -10.67 -0.61
C ALA A 210 8.75 -11.70 0.43
N ARG A 211 9.62 -12.60 0.91
CA ARG A 211 9.26 -13.56 1.96
C ARG A 211 8.82 -12.89 3.27
N ALA A 212 9.46 -11.78 3.65
CA ALA A 212 9.10 -11.05 4.86
C ALA A 212 7.75 -10.33 4.71
N LEU A 213 7.52 -9.67 3.58
CA LEU A 213 6.26 -9.00 3.27
C LEU A 213 5.11 -10.01 3.16
N GLU A 214 5.32 -11.16 2.54
CA GLU A 214 4.35 -12.25 2.47
C GLU A 214 3.95 -12.74 3.87
N ALA A 215 4.92 -12.91 4.76
CA ALA A 215 4.67 -13.29 6.14
C ALA A 215 3.83 -12.24 6.90
N ILE A 216 3.99 -10.95 6.61
CA ILE A 216 3.16 -9.88 7.21
C ILE A 216 1.75 -9.90 6.60
N ALA A 217 1.64 -10.00 5.27
CA ALA A 217 0.36 -9.92 4.56
C ALA A 217 -0.57 -11.10 4.89
N ALA A 218 0.00 -12.30 5.07
CA ALA A 218 -0.74 -13.52 5.41
C ALA A 218 -1.08 -13.66 6.91
N ASP A 219 -0.52 -12.83 7.78
CA ASP A 219 -0.73 -12.93 9.23
C ASP A 219 -2.06 -12.29 9.64
N ALA A 220 -3.08 -13.13 9.91
CA ALA A 220 -4.40 -12.67 10.31
C ALA A 220 -4.44 -11.95 11.68
N THR A 221 -3.38 -12.03 12.48
CA THR A 221 -3.28 -11.29 13.76
C THR A 221 -2.85 -9.84 13.57
N VAL A 222 -2.31 -9.50 12.39
CA VAL A 222 -1.91 -8.16 12.01
C VAL A 222 -3.13 -7.37 11.51
N ASP A 223 -3.21 -6.09 11.86
CA ASP A 223 -4.26 -5.19 11.36
C ASP A 223 -4.27 -5.18 9.82
N ALA A 224 -5.48 -5.21 9.26
CA ALA A 224 -5.69 -5.36 7.83
C ALA A 224 -5.05 -4.23 7.01
N LYS A 225 -4.84 -3.03 7.57
CA LYS A 225 -4.14 -1.94 6.89
C LYS A 225 -2.67 -2.26 6.68
N TYR A 226 -1.98 -2.83 7.68
CA TYR A 226 -0.58 -3.24 7.50
C TYR A 226 -0.44 -4.47 6.61
N ARG A 227 -1.41 -5.39 6.66
CA ARG A 227 -1.49 -6.50 5.70
C ARG A 227 -1.63 -5.98 4.28
N LEU A 228 -2.49 -4.98 4.05
CA LEU A 228 -2.64 -4.30 2.76
C LEU A 228 -1.35 -3.61 2.33
N ASP A 229 -0.70 -2.85 3.22
CA ASP A 229 0.55 -2.17 2.91
C ASP A 229 1.65 -3.15 2.48
N ALA A 230 1.76 -4.28 3.18
CA ALA A 230 2.68 -5.36 2.83
C ALA A 230 2.32 -6.00 1.47
N ALA A 231 1.04 -6.27 1.21
CA ALA A 231 0.58 -6.81 -0.06
C ALA A 231 0.82 -5.84 -1.23
N CYS A 232 0.62 -4.54 -1.02
CA CYS A 232 0.94 -3.49 -1.99
C CYS A 232 2.45 -3.37 -2.23
N ALA A 233 3.28 -3.53 -1.19
CA ALA A 233 4.74 -3.57 -1.35
C ALA A 233 5.21 -4.83 -2.12
N LEU A 234 4.47 -5.94 -2.04
CA LEU A 234 4.75 -7.14 -2.83
C LEU A 234 4.52 -6.94 -4.33
N VAL A 235 3.66 -6.02 -4.75
CA VAL A 235 3.36 -5.79 -6.18
C VAL A 235 4.64 -5.51 -6.98
N ASP A 236 5.56 -4.73 -6.40
CA ASP A 236 6.81 -4.32 -7.06
C ASP A 236 7.88 -5.42 -7.11
N CYS A 237 7.76 -6.49 -6.31
CA CYS A 237 8.81 -7.50 -6.14
C CYS A 237 8.37 -8.95 -6.35
N ALA A 238 7.08 -9.26 -6.21
CA ALA A 238 6.52 -10.60 -6.27
C ALA A 238 5.01 -10.56 -6.59
N ALA A 239 4.67 -10.33 -7.86
CA ALA A 239 3.29 -10.17 -8.34
C ALA A 239 2.36 -11.36 -7.98
N GLY A 240 2.85 -12.61 -8.06
CA GLY A 240 2.07 -13.79 -7.69
C GLY A 240 1.63 -13.79 -6.22
N PRO A 241 2.57 -13.75 -5.26
CA PRO A 241 2.26 -13.58 -3.84
C PRO A 241 1.42 -12.33 -3.53
N ALA A 242 1.69 -11.20 -4.20
CA ALA A 242 0.88 -9.98 -4.05
C ALA A 242 -0.59 -10.23 -4.39
N GLY A 243 -0.85 -10.83 -5.56
CA GLY A 243 -2.22 -11.14 -6.00
C GLY A 243 -2.96 -12.06 -5.04
N ILE A 244 -2.28 -13.07 -4.48
CA ILE A 244 -2.87 -13.97 -3.48
C ILE A 244 -3.23 -13.20 -2.21
N ALA A 245 -2.30 -12.42 -1.66
CA ALA A 245 -2.53 -11.66 -0.43
C ALA A 245 -3.64 -10.61 -0.57
N LEU A 246 -3.66 -9.88 -1.70
CA LEU A 246 -4.70 -8.91 -1.99
C LEU A 246 -6.08 -9.57 -2.14
N MET A 247 -6.17 -10.70 -2.84
CA MET A 247 -7.44 -11.43 -2.99
C MET A 247 -7.93 -12.01 -1.66
N GLN A 248 -7.02 -12.44 -0.78
CA GLN A 248 -7.37 -12.85 0.59
C GLN A 248 -7.98 -11.68 1.37
N LEU A 249 -7.43 -10.47 1.27
CA LEU A 249 -8.01 -9.28 1.89
C LEU A 249 -9.40 -8.96 1.31
N VAL A 250 -9.57 -9.01 -0.01
CA VAL A 250 -10.86 -8.76 -0.68
C VAL A 250 -11.97 -9.71 -0.19
N THR A 251 -11.62 -10.98 0.02
CA THR A 251 -12.58 -12.05 0.32
C THR A 251 -12.83 -12.25 1.82
N ASP A 252 -11.97 -11.70 2.68
CA ASP A 252 -12.11 -11.78 4.14
C ASP A 252 -13.24 -10.86 4.66
N GLU A 253 -14.33 -11.45 5.16
CA GLU A 253 -15.48 -10.72 5.70
C GLU A 253 -15.19 -10.00 7.03
N ALA A 254 -14.12 -10.38 7.75
CA ALA A 254 -13.74 -9.70 8.99
C ALA A 254 -12.99 -8.38 8.72
N VAL A 255 -12.50 -8.19 7.49
CA VAL A 255 -11.78 -6.98 7.09
C VAL A 255 -12.75 -5.85 6.76
N ASN A 256 -12.40 -4.63 7.17
CA ASN A 256 -13.16 -3.43 6.87
C ASN A 256 -13.34 -3.23 5.34
N GLU A 257 -14.56 -2.90 4.91
CA GLU A 257 -14.92 -2.80 3.49
C GLU A 257 -14.02 -1.86 2.66
N TYR A 258 -13.49 -0.78 3.24
CA TYR A 258 -12.60 0.15 2.55
C TYR A 258 -11.21 -0.45 2.31
N VAL A 259 -10.72 -1.29 3.23
CA VAL A 259 -9.48 -2.04 3.03
C VAL A 259 -9.67 -3.10 1.94
N ARG A 260 -10.83 -3.79 1.95
CA ARG A 260 -11.19 -4.77 0.91
C ARG A 260 -11.26 -4.13 -0.48
N HIS A 261 -11.89 -2.95 -0.58
CA HIS A 261 -11.94 -2.16 -1.81
C HIS A 261 -10.55 -1.69 -2.25
N SER A 262 -9.73 -1.17 -1.33
CA SER A 262 -8.36 -0.76 -1.63
C SER A 262 -7.51 -1.93 -2.14
N ALA A 263 -7.70 -3.12 -1.58
CA ALA A 263 -7.05 -4.35 -2.06
C ALA A 263 -7.52 -4.73 -3.48
N ALA A 264 -8.83 -4.62 -3.77
CA ALA A 264 -9.39 -4.85 -5.10
C ALA A 264 -8.81 -3.86 -6.14
N HIS A 265 -8.65 -2.59 -5.76
CA HIS A 265 -8.03 -1.59 -6.62
C HIS A 265 -6.54 -1.88 -6.86
N ALA A 266 -5.77 -2.24 -5.82
CA ALA A 266 -4.36 -2.59 -5.95
C ALA A 266 -4.12 -3.83 -6.83
N LEU A 267 -5.09 -4.73 -6.95
CA LEU A 267 -5.01 -5.87 -7.89
C LEU A 267 -4.88 -5.43 -9.36
N ARG A 268 -5.27 -4.19 -9.72
CA ARG A 268 -5.08 -3.67 -11.08
C ARG A 268 -3.60 -3.59 -11.46
N ASP A 269 -2.74 -3.31 -10.49
CA ASP A 269 -1.28 -3.25 -10.68
C ASP A 269 -0.64 -4.65 -10.78
N VAL A 270 -1.37 -5.70 -10.39
CA VAL A 270 -0.94 -7.10 -10.49
C VAL A 270 -1.49 -7.74 -11.76
N HIS A 271 -2.82 -7.88 -11.86
CA HIS A 271 -3.53 -8.49 -12.97
C HIS A 271 -4.96 -7.94 -13.07
N GLY A 272 -5.30 -7.27 -14.18
CA GLY A 272 -6.63 -6.67 -14.40
C GLY A 272 -7.79 -7.66 -14.24
N SER A 273 -7.66 -8.90 -14.70
CA SER A 273 -8.70 -9.92 -14.52
C SER A 273 -8.99 -10.25 -13.06
N ALA A 274 -7.95 -10.24 -12.20
CA ALA A 274 -8.13 -10.46 -10.76
C ALA A 274 -8.81 -9.26 -10.09
N ALA A 275 -8.48 -8.04 -10.53
CA ALA A 275 -9.16 -6.83 -10.09
C ALA A 275 -10.65 -6.85 -10.47
N ALA A 276 -10.98 -7.20 -11.71
CA ALA A 276 -12.36 -7.34 -12.17
C ALA A 276 -13.16 -8.38 -11.35
N MET A 277 -12.53 -9.52 -11.04
CA MET A 277 -13.15 -10.53 -10.17
C MET A 277 -13.38 -9.99 -8.75
N ALA A 278 -12.41 -9.26 -8.19
CA ALA A 278 -12.50 -8.66 -6.87
C ALA A 278 -13.59 -7.58 -6.80
N LEU A 279 -13.64 -6.66 -7.76
CA LEU A 279 -14.65 -5.61 -7.84
C LEU A 279 -16.05 -6.19 -8.03
N ARG A 280 -16.19 -7.23 -8.87
CA ARG A 280 -17.46 -7.97 -9.02
C ARG A 280 -17.90 -8.62 -7.70
N HIS A 281 -16.98 -9.23 -6.96
CA HIS A 281 -17.28 -9.79 -5.65
C HIS A 281 -17.82 -8.72 -4.70
N LEU A 282 -17.12 -7.58 -4.60
CA LEU A 282 -17.51 -6.49 -3.70
C LEU A 282 -18.83 -5.83 -4.11
N ALA A 283 -19.05 -5.60 -5.41
CA ALA A 283 -20.28 -4.99 -5.93
C ALA A 283 -21.54 -5.83 -5.63
N ASN A 284 -21.39 -7.15 -5.46
CA ASN A 284 -22.49 -8.08 -5.20
C ASN A 284 -22.54 -8.57 -3.74
N ALA A 285 -21.60 -8.17 -2.88
CA ALA A 285 -21.52 -8.67 -1.52
C ALA A 285 -22.51 -7.93 -0.60
N PRO A 286 -23.44 -8.62 0.09
CA PRO A 286 -24.49 -7.97 0.90
C PRO A 286 -23.95 -7.29 2.17
N ARG A 287 -22.75 -7.67 2.62
CA ARG A 287 -22.08 -7.04 3.78
C ARG A 287 -21.33 -5.75 3.42
N ILE A 288 -21.23 -5.42 2.13
CA ILE A 288 -20.64 -4.17 1.66
C ILE A 288 -21.76 -3.13 1.57
N SER A 289 -21.49 -1.92 2.03
CA SER A 289 -22.43 -0.80 1.92
C SER A 289 -22.85 -0.58 0.47
N VAL A 290 -24.12 -0.23 0.24
CA VAL A 290 -24.66 -0.02 -1.11
C VAL A 290 -23.87 1.05 -1.86
N ARG A 291 -23.45 2.10 -1.16
CA ARG A 291 -22.62 3.16 -1.75
C ARG A 291 -21.28 2.63 -2.25
N LEU A 292 -20.62 1.75 -1.50
CA LEU A 292 -19.37 1.15 -1.96
C LEU A 292 -19.61 0.11 -3.07
N ARG A 293 -20.75 -0.60 -3.05
CA ARG A 293 -21.16 -1.49 -4.15
C ARG A 293 -21.35 -0.73 -5.47
N LEU A 294 -21.95 0.47 -5.43
CA LEU A 294 -22.05 1.38 -6.58
C LEU A 294 -20.67 1.73 -7.14
N ILE A 295 -19.76 2.21 -6.27
CA ILE A 295 -18.39 2.54 -6.67
C ILE A 295 -17.67 1.34 -7.28
N CYS A 296 -17.84 0.14 -6.70
CA CYS A 296 -17.25 -1.08 -7.24
C CYS A 296 -17.82 -1.44 -8.62
N ALA A 297 -19.12 -1.23 -8.84
CA ALA A 297 -19.76 -1.49 -10.13
C ALA A 297 -19.30 -0.49 -11.21
N GLU A 298 -19.19 0.79 -10.89
CA GLU A 298 -18.64 1.82 -11.80
C GLU A 298 -17.19 1.47 -12.20
N GLN A 299 -16.35 1.11 -11.22
CA GLN A 299 -14.97 0.70 -11.48
C GLN A 299 -14.90 -0.61 -12.27
N LEU A 300 -15.82 -1.55 -12.04
CA LEU A 300 -15.91 -2.80 -12.78
C LEU A 300 -16.26 -2.56 -14.26
N ALA A 301 -16.92 -1.47 -14.61
CA ALA A 301 -17.28 -1.15 -15.99
C ALA A 301 -16.06 -0.94 -16.89
N GLU A 302 -14.91 -0.57 -16.31
CA GLU A 302 -13.62 -0.49 -17.04
C GLU A 302 -13.18 -1.86 -17.58
N ASP A 303 -13.54 -2.96 -16.88
CA ASP A 303 -13.14 -4.32 -17.21
C ASP A 303 -14.27 -5.15 -17.83
N SER A 304 -15.51 -4.96 -17.38
CA SER A 304 -16.70 -5.68 -17.83
C SER A 304 -17.98 -4.88 -17.61
N VAL A 305 -18.46 -4.23 -18.68
CA VAL A 305 -19.73 -3.50 -18.71
C VAL A 305 -20.90 -4.38 -18.27
N ILE A 306 -20.97 -5.61 -18.78
CA ILE A 306 -22.08 -6.53 -18.49
C ILE A 306 -22.14 -6.88 -16.99
N ASP A 307 -21.00 -7.11 -16.34
CA ASP A 307 -20.99 -7.43 -14.91
C ASP A 307 -21.30 -6.21 -14.04
N ALA A 308 -20.87 -5.01 -14.47
CA ALA A 308 -21.23 -3.75 -13.84
C ALA A 308 -22.74 -3.49 -13.92
N GLU A 309 -23.33 -3.60 -15.12
CA GLU A 309 -24.78 -3.48 -15.34
C GLU A 309 -25.56 -4.46 -14.46
N ASN A 310 -25.14 -5.73 -14.42
CA ASN A 310 -25.77 -6.74 -13.57
C ASN A 310 -25.71 -6.39 -12.07
N ALA A 311 -24.60 -5.81 -11.60
CA ALA A 311 -24.47 -5.37 -10.21
C ALA A 311 -25.37 -4.17 -9.91
N LEU A 312 -25.43 -3.18 -10.82
CA LEU A 312 -26.29 -2.01 -10.68
C LEU A 312 -27.77 -2.38 -10.75
N TRP A 313 -28.17 -3.30 -11.63
CA TRP A 313 -29.55 -3.80 -11.70
C TRP A 313 -30.01 -4.44 -10.38
N ARG A 314 -29.11 -5.11 -9.66
CA ARG A 314 -29.42 -5.65 -8.33
C ARG A 314 -29.68 -4.56 -7.29
N ILE A 315 -29.07 -3.38 -7.45
CA ILE A 315 -29.33 -2.22 -6.59
C ILE A 315 -30.66 -1.56 -6.99
N VAL A 316 -30.87 -1.31 -8.28
CA VAL A 316 -32.12 -0.72 -8.82
C VAL A 316 -33.34 -1.53 -8.41
N LYS A 317 -33.30 -2.86 -8.59
CA LYS A 317 -34.40 -3.79 -8.26
C LYS A 317 -34.33 -4.34 -6.82
N GLY A 318 -33.36 -3.86 -6.03
CA GLY A 318 -33.11 -4.34 -4.67
C GLY A 318 -34.06 -3.73 -3.65
N VAL A 319 -34.01 -4.24 -2.42
CA VAL A 319 -34.74 -3.63 -1.29
C VAL A 319 -34.13 -2.29 -0.93
N GLU A 320 -32.85 -2.11 -1.22
CA GLU A 320 -32.07 -0.93 -0.88
C GLU A 320 -32.57 0.34 -1.60
N SER A 321 -32.97 0.22 -2.87
CA SER A 321 -33.57 1.34 -3.61
C SER A 321 -34.95 1.72 -3.06
N VAL A 322 -35.72 0.76 -2.56
CA VAL A 322 -37.02 1.02 -1.92
C VAL A 322 -36.84 1.71 -0.56
N MET A 323 -35.82 1.33 0.20
CA MET A 323 -35.53 1.94 1.50
C MET A 323 -34.94 3.34 1.40
N ASP A 324 -34.12 3.59 0.37
CA ASP A 324 -33.53 4.89 0.08
C ASP A 324 -33.53 5.11 -1.45
N PHE A 325 -34.47 5.94 -1.89
CA PHE A 325 -34.69 6.18 -3.31
C PHE A 325 -33.48 6.83 -4.00
N HIS A 326 -32.64 7.56 -3.26
CA HIS A 326 -31.43 8.15 -3.82
C HIS A 326 -30.49 7.05 -4.33
N LEU A 327 -30.41 5.90 -3.66
CA LEU A 327 -29.57 4.78 -4.11
C LEU A 327 -30.06 4.18 -5.43
N GLY A 328 -31.39 4.13 -5.63
CA GLY A 328 -31.97 3.71 -6.90
C GLY A 328 -31.63 4.68 -8.04
N ILE A 329 -31.80 5.98 -7.80
CA ILE A 329 -31.47 7.03 -8.77
C ILE A 329 -29.98 7.04 -9.10
N ASP A 330 -29.11 6.97 -8.09
CA ASP A 330 -27.66 6.92 -8.26
C ASP A 330 -27.24 5.68 -9.07
N ALA A 331 -27.88 4.53 -8.84
CA ALA A 331 -27.61 3.32 -9.61
C ALA A 331 -28.02 3.46 -11.09
N ALA A 332 -29.17 4.07 -11.36
CA ALA A 332 -29.63 4.35 -12.72
C ALA A 332 -28.73 5.39 -13.42
N GLU A 333 -28.26 6.41 -12.68
CA GLU A 333 -27.33 7.42 -13.19
C GLU A 333 -25.97 6.80 -13.52
N ALA A 334 -25.42 5.99 -12.63
CA ALA A 334 -24.20 5.23 -12.89
C ALA A 334 -24.36 4.32 -14.12
N MET A 335 -25.51 3.65 -14.24
CA MET A 335 -25.82 2.80 -15.38
C MET A 335 -25.90 3.60 -16.68
N HIS A 336 -26.51 4.78 -16.67
CA HIS A 336 -26.55 5.67 -17.84
C HIS A 336 -25.15 6.15 -18.25
N GLY A 337 -24.28 6.44 -17.28
CA GLY A 337 -22.89 6.81 -17.54
C GLY A 337 -22.07 5.67 -18.19
N ILE A 338 -22.41 4.42 -17.89
CA ILE A 338 -21.75 3.23 -18.47
C ILE A 338 -22.38 2.86 -19.83
N SER A 339 -23.71 2.85 -19.88
CA SER A 339 -24.52 2.33 -20.98
C SER A 339 -25.82 3.15 -21.07
N PRO A 340 -25.86 4.18 -21.94
CA PRO A 340 -26.95 5.15 -21.96
C PRO A 340 -28.34 4.52 -22.10
N ASP A 341 -28.48 3.53 -22.98
CA ASP A 341 -29.74 2.83 -23.26
C ASP A 341 -30.24 2.05 -22.03
N VAL A 342 -29.34 1.36 -21.32
CA VAL A 342 -29.68 0.58 -20.14
C VAL A 342 -29.98 1.51 -18.96
N GLY A 343 -29.30 2.65 -18.86
CA GLY A 343 -29.63 3.69 -17.88
C GLY A 343 -31.01 4.31 -18.11
N VAL A 344 -31.40 4.54 -19.37
CA VAL A 344 -32.77 4.96 -19.72
C VAL A 344 -33.78 3.90 -19.27
N GLU A 345 -33.51 2.62 -19.57
CA GLU A 345 -34.37 1.51 -19.10
C GLU A 345 -34.49 1.50 -17.57
N ALA A 346 -33.38 1.71 -16.86
CA ALA A 346 -33.37 1.77 -15.39
C ALA A 346 -34.23 2.91 -14.85
N TYR A 347 -34.15 4.11 -15.43
CA TYR A 347 -35.03 5.22 -15.06
C TYR A 347 -36.50 4.90 -15.36
N SER A 348 -36.81 4.31 -16.52
CA SER A 348 -38.19 3.91 -16.86
C SER A 348 -38.76 2.88 -15.88
N VAL A 349 -37.94 1.90 -15.46
CA VAL A 349 -38.31 0.92 -14.43
C VAL A 349 -38.61 1.61 -13.10
N LEU A 350 -37.71 2.50 -12.63
CA LEU A 350 -37.90 3.21 -11.36
C LEU A 350 -39.14 4.13 -11.39
N ALA A 351 -39.38 4.85 -12.49
CA ALA A 351 -40.53 5.74 -12.61
C ALA A 351 -41.86 4.97 -12.61
N SER A 352 -41.87 3.77 -13.21
CA SER A 352 -43.08 2.95 -13.36
C SER A 352 -43.35 2.03 -12.16
N ASP A 353 -42.40 1.87 -11.23
CA ASP A 353 -42.53 0.97 -10.09
C ASP A 353 -43.35 1.61 -8.96
N ASP A 354 -44.56 1.10 -8.72
CA ASP A 354 -45.45 1.58 -7.65
C ASP A 354 -44.92 1.28 -6.23
N CYS A 355 -43.97 0.35 -6.09
CA CYS A 355 -43.31 0.07 -4.82
C CYS A 355 -42.11 0.99 -4.57
N PHE A 356 -41.62 1.69 -5.59
CA PHE A 356 -40.55 2.68 -5.44
C PHE A 356 -41.10 3.98 -4.84
N HIS A 357 -40.27 4.65 -4.04
CA HIS A 357 -40.67 5.86 -3.34
C HIS A 357 -41.20 6.92 -4.33
N TRP A 358 -42.34 7.51 -4.00
CA TRP A 358 -43.09 8.41 -4.86
C TRP A 358 -42.23 9.56 -5.42
N PHE A 359 -41.36 10.15 -4.59
CA PHE A 359 -40.48 11.23 -5.01
C PHE A 359 -39.36 10.73 -5.93
N GLY A 360 -38.87 9.51 -5.68
CA GLY A 360 -37.90 8.85 -6.56
C GLY A 360 -38.49 8.58 -7.94
N ARG A 361 -39.77 8.19 -8.03
CA ARG A 361 -40.46 8.00 -9.32
C ARG A 361 -40.53 9.29 -10.12
N ILE A 362 -40.87 10.41 -9.47
CA ILE A 362 -40.89 11.74 -10.09
C ILE A 362 -39.49 12.13 -10.53
N GLU A 363 -38.47 11.92 -9.71
CA GLU A 363 -37.07 12.21 -10.08
C GLU A 363 -36.62 11.36 -11.29
N ALA A 364 -36.95 10.06 -11.33
CA ALA A 364 -36.64 9.20 -12.47
C ALA A 364 -37.33 9.66 -13.76
N ALA A 365 -38.62 10.02 -13.69
CA ALA A 365 -39.36 10.58 -14.83
C ALA A 365 -38.79 11.93 -15.29
N TYR A 366 -38.39 12.78 -14.34
CA TYR A 366 -37.69 14.03 -14.62
C TYR A 366 -36.36 13.79 -15.36
N ARG A 367 -35.55 12.81 -14.94
CA ARG A 367 -34.32 12.44 -15.64
C ARG A 367 -34.58 11.96 -17.06
N LEU A 368 -35.62 11.14 -17.28
CA LEU A 368 -36.04 10.75 -18.64
C LEU A 368 -36.41 11.97 -19.49
N GLY A 369 -37.18 12.91 -18.93
CA GLY A 369 -37.57 14.15 -19.60
C GLY A 369 -36.36 15.01 -19.99
N ARG A 370 -35.37 15.14 -19.09
CA ARG A 370 -34.10 15.85 -19.37
C ARG A 370 -33.28 15.20 -20.49
N LEU A 371 -33.42 13.89 -20.69
CA LEU A 371 -32.81 13.17 -21.81
C LEU A 371 -33.61 13.32 -23.11
N GLY A 372 -34.67 14.13 -23.12
CA GLY A 372 -35.53 14.36 -24.29
C GLY A 372 -36.51 13.23 -24.58
N LEU A 373 -36.71 12.30 -23.63
CA LEU A 373 -37.61 11.17 -23.80
C LEU A 373 -39.04 11.58 -23.47
N ARG A 374 -39.95 11.39 -24.43
CA ARG A 374 -41.38 11.74 -24.28
C ARG A 374 -42.02 11.05 -23.08
N ASP A 375 -41.63 9.80 -22.83
CA ASP A 375 -42.10 9.01 -21.68
C ASP A 375 -41.90 9.77 -20.35
N GLY A 376 -40.83 10.56 -20.20
CA GLY A 376 -40.62 11.37 -19.00
C GLY A 376 -41.66 12.47 -18.81
N TYR A 377 -42.01 13.19 -19.88
CA TYR A 377 -43.07 14.21 -19.85
C TYR A 377 -44.44 13.59 -19.61
N ASP A 378 -44.73 12.49 -20.29
CA ASP A 378 -46.01 11.78 -20.15
C ASP A 378 -46.18 11.26 -18.71
N LEU A 379 -45.14 10.64 -18.13
CA LEU A 379 -45.16 10.18 -16.75
C LEU A 379 -45.34 11.32 -15.74
N LEU A 380 -44.63 12.43 -15.89
CA LEU A 380 -44.82 13.61 -15.01
C LEU A 380 -46.22 14.20 -15.14
N SER A 381 -46.76 14.26 -16.35
CA SER A 381 -48.14 14.71 -16.58
C SER A 381 -49.16 13.76 -15.95
N ASP A 382 -48.92 12.45 -15.98
CA ASP A 382 -49.79 11.45 -15.35
C ASP A 382 -49.72 11.54 -13.83
N PHE A 383 -48.53 11.72 -13.26
CA PHE A 383 -48.34 11.94 -11.83
C PHE A 383 -49.05 13.21 -11.34
N ALA A 384 -49.01 14.29 -12.12
CA ALA A 384 -49.72 15.53 -11.81
C ALA A 384 -51.25 15.40 -11.86
N ARG A 385 -51.78 14.43 -12.62
CA ARG A 385 -53.23 14.18 -12.79
C ARG A 385 -53.77 13.04 -11.93
N ALA A 386 -52.93 12.39 -11.14
CA ALA A 386 -53.32 11.22 -10.37
C ALA A 386 -54.29 11.60 -9.23
N ASP A 387 -55.60 11.47 -9.47
CA ASP A 387 -56.69 11.82 -8.53
C ASP A 387 -56.63 11.08 -7.18
N HIS A 388 -55.84 10.00 -7.09
CA HIS A 388 -55.72 9.14 -5.91
C HIS A 388 -54.46 9.44 -5.08
N MET A 389 -53.62 10.38 -5.52
CA MET A 389 -52.37 10.74 -4.86
C MET A 389 -52.52 12.01 -4.02
N ASP A 390 -51.63 12.19 -3.05
CA ASP A 390 -51.58 13.39 -2.20
C ASP A 390 -51.35 14.66 -3.05
N GLU A 391 -51.87 15.80 -2.60
CA GLU A 391 -51.69 17.10 -3.26
C GLU A 391 -50.19 17.46 -3.37
N GLU A 392 -49.40 17.05 -2.38
CA GLU A 392 -47.94 17.21 -2.38
C GLU A 392 -47.27 16.45 -3.55
N TYR A 393 -47.76 15.25 -3.86
CA TYR A 393 -47.25 14.42 -4.96
C TYR A 393 -47.49 15.10 -6.31
N ALA A 394 -48.74 15.52 -6.56
CA ALA A 394 -49.12 16.18 -7.82
C ALA A 394 -48.38 17.51 -8.00
N ARG A 395 -48.22 18.28 -6.92
CA ARG A 395 -47.47 19.53 -6.93
C ARG A 395 -46.00 19.33 -7.27
N ALA A 396 -45.34 18.34 -6.68
CA ALA A 396 -43.94 18.02 -6.97
C ALA A 396 -43.74 17.61 -8.44
N ALA A 397 -44.68 16.83 -9.00
CA ALA A 397 -44.64 16.45 -10.40
C ALA A 397 -44.80 17.66 -11.34
N LEU A 398 -45.74 18.57 -11.04
CA LEU A 398 -45.91 19.82 -11.78
C LEU A 398 -44.66 20.71 -11.72
N GLU A 399 -44.03 20.82 -10.55
CA GLU A 399 -42.79 21.60 -10.39
C GLU A 399 -41.67 21.07 -11.29
N ARG A 400 -41.49 19.74 -11.36
CA ARG A 400 -40.51 19.12 -12.27
C ARG A 400 -40.87 19.27 -13.73
N LEU A 401 -42.15 19.24 -14.08
CA LEU A 401 -42.61 19.46 -15.45
C LEU A 401 -42.31 20.91 -15.90
N PHE A 402 -42.59 21.91 -15.06
CA PHE A 402 -42.20 23.29 -15.33
C PHE A 402 -40.68 23.46 -15.43
N GLN A 403 -39.93 22.76 -14.56
CA GLN A 403 -38.47 22.78 -14.63
C GLN A 403 -37.95 22.25 -15.97
N LEU A 404 -38.54 21.16 -16.49
CA LEU A 404 -38.18 20.64 -17.82
C LEU A 404 -38.50 21.61 -18.96
N GLU A 405 -39.63 22.32 -18.89
CA GLU A 405 -39.98 23.32 -19.91
C GLU A 405 -38.93 24.45 -19.92
N VAL A 406 -38.59 24.97 -18.74
CA VAL A 406 -37.55 26.01 -18.60
C VAL A 406 -36.19 25.53 -19.08
N ASP A 407 -35.78 24.30 -18.74
CA ASP A 407 -34.51 23.74 -19.18
C ASP A 407 -34.50 23.57 -20.72
N SER A 408 -35.61 23.12 -21.31
CA SER A 408 -35.73 22.91 -22.77
C SER A 408 -35.74 24.20 -23.61
N GLU A 409 -36.10 25.34 -23.01
CA GLU A 409 -36.05 26.65 -23.67
C GLU A 409 -34.64 27.27 -23.69
N ASN A 410 -33.72 26.76 -22.87
CA ASN A 410 -32.36 27.28 -22.70
C ASN A 410 -31.28 26.49 -23.47
N ASP A 411 -31.61 25.30 -23.98
CA ASP A 411 -30.76 24.47 -24.86
C ASP A 411 -31.03 24.75 -26.35
#